data_AF-A0A8T1U5G6-F1
#
_entry.id   AF-A0A8T1U5G6-F1
#
_cell.length_a   1.000
_cell.length_b   1.000
_cell.length_c   1.000
_cell.angle_alpha   90.00
_cell.angle_beta   90.00
_cell.angle_gamma   90.00
#
_symmetry.space_group_name_H-M   'P 1'
#
loop_
_entity.id
_entity.type
_entity.pdbx_description
1 polymer ?
#
loop_
_entity_poly.entity_id
_entity_poly.type
_entity_poly.pdbx_seq_one_letter_code
_entity_poly.pdbx_strand_id
1 'polypeptide(L)'
;MKRFKMRNKLSMRARTRQGQKSPEDLDKIAAEFSKDVAEKVQVLGIKTIYNADQTAVFFEYLPARTISRKGEKTVWVRCGGKSKERTTVMLLADSNGKKMAPFVVFKTDPSKNQSMREQNPRFRHVQLWKTINQIQANSSLQVYGNRKGICLYFYLFLQVFRELILILLYVRVVG
;
A
#
# COMPACT_ATOMS: atom_id res chain seq x y z
N MET A 1 -1.95 -28.72 22.15
CA MET A 1 -3.17 -28.31 21.40
C MET A 1 -3.78 -29.38 20.47
N LYS A 2 -3.01 -30.25 19.80
CA LYS A 2 -3.55 -31.30 18.88
C LYS A 2 -4.55 -32.26 19.54
N ARG A 3 -4.22 -32.82 20.72
CA ARG A 3 -5.10 -33.73 21.48
C ARG A 3 -6.44 -33.11 21.88
N PHE A 4 -6.47 -31.81 22.20
CA PHE A 4 -7.71 -31.09 22.52
C PHE A 4 -8.63 -30.97 21.30
N LYS A 5 -8.09 -30.61 20.12
CA LYS A 5 -8.87 -30.52 18.89
C LYS A 5 -9.44 -31.87 18.46
N MET A 6 -8.66 -32.93 18.60
CA MET A 6 -9.10 -34.30 18.30
C MET A 6 -10.27 -34.73 19.20
N ARG A 7 -10.12 -34.57 20.53
CA ARG A 7 -11.18 -34.89 21.50
C ARG A 7 -12.48 -34.12 21.25
N ASN A 8 -12.37 -32.86 20.84
CA ASN A 8 -13.53 -31.98 20.61
C ASN A 8 -13.99 -31.92 19.14
N LYS A 9 -13.47 -32.79 18.26
CA LYS A 9 -13.81 -32.83 16.83
C LYS A 9 -13.64 -31.47 16.12
N LEU A 10 -12.58 -30.73 16.45
CA LEU A 10 -12.26 -29.42 15.87
C LEU A 10 -11.18 -29.53 14.79
N SER A 11 -11.25 -28.70 13.74
CA SER A 11 -10.22 -28.59 12.70
C SER A 11 -9.83 -27.13 12.46
N MET A 12 -8.60 -26.91 11.98
CA MET A 12 -8.19 -25.60 11.45
C MET A 12 -8.75 -25.46 10.03
N ARG A 13 -9.36 -24.34 9.74
CA ARG A 13 -9.85 -24.00 8.40
C ARG A 13 -9.14 -22.72 7.93
N ALA A 14 -8.70 -22.69 6.68
CA ALA A 14 -8.01 -21.56 6.07
C ALA A 14 -8.77 -21.10 4.82
N ARG A 15 -8.59 -19.84 4.42
CA ARG A 15 -9.17 -19.30 3.19
C ARG A 15 -8.43 -19.86 1.97
N THR A 16 -9.14 -20.55 1.08
CA THR A 16 -8.57 -21.12 -0.16
C THR A 16 -8.64 -20.13 -1.31
N ARG A 17 -7.50 -19.47 -1.60
CA ARG A 17 -7.13 -18.99 -2.93
C ARG A 17 -5.65 -18.58 -2.93
N GLN A 18 -4.80 -19.29 -3.68
CA GLN A 18 -3.53 -18.79 -4.16
C GLN A 18 -3.28 -19.38 -5.55
N GLY A 19 -3.22 -18.52 -6.56
CA GLY A 19 -2.58 -18.84 -7.83
C GLY A 19 -1.20 -18.23 -7.78
N GLN A 20 -0.17 -19.05 -7.77
CA GLN A 20 1.22 -18.62 -7.91
C GLN A 20 1.67 -18.98 -9.32
N LYS A 21 2.35 -18.03 -9.98
CA LYS A 21 3.11 -18.32 -11.19
C LYS A 21 4.34 -19.15 -10.82
N SER A 22 4.83 -19.93 -11.78
CA SER A 22 6.07 -20.72 -11.63
C SER A 22 7.24 -19.81 -11.23
N PRO A 23 8.07 -20.20 -10.24
CA PRO A 23 9.24 -19.42 -9.80
C PRO A 23 10.32 -19.22 -10.88
N GLU A 24 10.50 -20.20 -11.77
CA GLU A 24 11.68 -20.27 -12.65
C GLU A 24 11.72 -19.20 -13.74
N ASP A 25 10.56 -18.83 -14.29
CA ASP A 25 10.46 -17.77 -15.31
C ASP A 25 10.70 -16.38 -14.69
N LEU A 26 10.45 -16.21 -13.39
CA LEU A 26 10.62 -14.93 -12.71
C LEU A 26 12.09 -14.59 -12.48
N ASP A 27 12.92 -15.59 -12.23
CA ASP A 27 14.35 -15.39 -11.95
C ASP A 27 15.09 -14.90 -13.20
N LYS A 28 14.76 -15.44 -14.38
CA LYS A 28 15.33 -14.99 -15.66
C LYS A 28 14.94 -13.54 -15.96
N ILE A 29 13.65 -13.22 -15.82
CA ILE A 29 13.14 -11.86 -16.03
C ILE A 29 13.79 -10.88 -15.05
N ALA A 30 13.97 -11.28 -13.78
CA ALA A 30 14.62 -10.46 -12.78
C ALA A 30 16.11 -10.21 -13.10
N ALA A 31 16.82 -11.23 -13.60
CA ALA A 31 18.22 -11.10 -13.98
C ALA A 31 18.42 -10.16 -15.18
N GLU A 32 17.60 -10.30 -16.23
CA GLU A 32 17.61 -9.42 -17.41
C GLU A 32 17.31 -7.97 -17.00
N PHE A 33 16.24 -7.76 -16.23
CA PHE A 33 15.89 -6.42 -15.73
C PHE A 33 17.00 -5.80 -14.87
N SER A 34 17.65 -6.59 -14.00
CA SER A 34 18.74 -6.11 -13.16
C SER A 34 19.93 -5.63 -13.99
N LYS A 35 20.25 -6.31 -15.10
CA LYS A 35 21.33 -5.93 -16.00
C LYS A 35 21.02 -4.59 -16.68
N ASP A 36 19.81 -4.45 -17.21
CA ASP A 36 19.37 -3.22 -17.88
C ASP A 36 19.36 -2.01 -16.93
N VAL A 37 18.94 -2.20 -15.68
CA VAL A 37 18.97 -1.14 -14.66
C VAL A 37 20.41 -0.76 -14.34
N ALA A 38 21.32 -1.72 -14.18
CA ALA A 38 22.71 -1.45 -13.87
C ALA A 38 23.41 -0.64 -14.98
N GLU A 39 23.15 -0.99 -16.25
CA GLU A 39 23.69 -0.25 -17.40
C GLU A 39 23.18 1.19 -17.42
N LYS A 40 21.87 1.40 -17.23
CA LYS A 40 21.27 2.75 -17.18
C LYS A 40 21.82 3.58 -16.02
N VAL A 41 22.03 2.96 -14.86
CA VAL A 41 22.62 3.63 -13.69
C VAL A 41 24.02 4.14 -13.99
N GLN A 42 24.84 3.35 -14.70
CA GLN A 42 26.18 3.75 -15.11
C GLN A 42 26.16 4.87 -16.16
N VAL A 43 25.38 4.70 -17.24
CA VAL A 43 25.29 5.67 -18.35
C VAL A 43 24.79 7.04 -17.87
N LEU A 44 23.79 7.05 -16.99
CA LEU A 44 23.17 8.28 -16.49
C LEU A 44 23.87 8.85 -15.24
N GLY A 45 24.90 8.18 -14.71
CA GLY A 45 25.59 8.60 -13.49
C GLY A 45 24.65 8.68 -12.27
N ILE A 46 23.67 7.78 -12.16
CA ILE A 46 22.69 7.80 -11.08
C ILE A 46 23.37 7.42 -9.77
N LYS A 47 23.33 8.34 -8.79
CA LYS A 47 23.93 8.12 -7.47
C LYS A 47 23.00 7.43 -6.47
N THR A 48 21.69 7.57 -6.65
CA THR A 48 20.71 7.08 -5.68
C THR A 48 19.43 6.69 -6.39
N ILE A 49 18.97 5.47 -6.12
CA ILE A 49 17.70 4.94 -6.64
C ILE A 49 16.70 4.93 -5.51
N TYR A 50 15.46 5.30 -5.80
CA TYR A 50 14.37 5.30 -4.84
C TYR A 50 13.34 4.25 -5.23
N ASN A 51 13.07 3.30 -4.33
CA ASN A 51 11.97 2.36 -4.48
C ASN A 51 10.75 2.87 -3.73
N ALA A 52 9.62 2.94 -4.44
CA ALA A 52 8.39 3.50 -3.93
C ALA A 52 7.24 2.52 -4.16
N ASP A 53 6.52 2.14 -3.10
CA ASP A 53 5.42 1.17 -3.20
C ASP A 53 4.20 1.59 -2.37
N GLN A 54 3.01 1.21 -2.85
CA GLN A 54 1.75 1.45 -2.17
C GLN A 54 1.24 0.16 -1.56
N THR A 55 1.08 0.15 -0.23
CA THR A 55 0.53 -0.99 0.49
C THR A 55 -0.78 -0.64 1.18
N ALA A 56 -1.70 -1.60 1.21
CA ALA A 56 -2.95 -1.49 1.93
C ALA A 56 -2.76 -1.88 3.40
N VAL A 57 -3.10 -0.96 4.31
CA VAL A 57 -3.16 -1.22 5.74
C VAL A 57 -4.62 -1.33 6.15
N PHE A 58 -5.04 -2.53 6.56
CA PHE A 58 -6.42 -2.80 6.97
C PHE A 58 -6.63 -2.39 8.42
N PHE A 59 -7.78 -1.79 8.74
CA PHE A 59 -8.11 -1.44 10.13
C PHE A 59 -8.44 -2.67 10.97
N GLU A 60 -8.99 -3.72 10.34
CA GLU A 60 -9.34 -4.98 10.98
C GLU A 60 -8.66 -6.14 10.23
N TYR A 61 -7.71 -6.79 10.90
CA TYR A 61 -7.11 -8.02 10.40
C TYR A 61 -7.89 -9.23 10.92
N LEU A 62 -8.65 -9.87 10.04
CA LEU A 62 -9.30 -11.13 10.39
C LEU A 62 -8.30 -12.28 10.38
N PRO A 63 -8.39 -13.22 11.34
CA PRO A 63 -7.50 -14.37 11.37
C PRO A 63 -7.67 -15.21 10.10
N ALA A 64 -6.56 -15.45 9.39
CA ALA A 64 -6.55 -16.24 8.17
C ALA A 64 -6.95 -17.71 8.40
N ARG A 65 -6.86 -18.17 9.66
CA ARG A 65 -7.28 -19.50 10.07
C ARG A 65 -8.17 -19.44 11.30
N THR A 66 -9.27 -20.18 11.26
CA THR A 66 -10.22 -20.29 12.38
C THR A 66 -10.34 -21.76 12.81
N ILE A 67 -10.59 -21.99 14.10
CA ILE A 67 -10.91 -23.32 14.64
C ILE A 67 -12.42 -23.50 14.52
N SER A 68 -12.87 -24.54 13.82
CA SER A 68 -14.29 -24.83 13.61
C SER A 68 -14.57 -26.32 13.85
N ARG A 69 -15.85 -26.72 13.99
CA ARG A 69 -16.16 -28.14 14.10
C ARG A 69 -15.88 -28.82 12.76
N LYS A 70 -15.30 -30.03 12.86
CA LYS A 70 -15.01 -30.87 11.70
C LYS A 70 -16.33 -31.23 11.00
N GLY A 71 -16.39 -31.01 9.68
CA GLY A 71 -17.58 -31.27 8.87
C GLY A 71 -18.50 -30.06 8.63
N GLU A 72 -18.24 -28.92 9.27
CA GLU A 72 -19.00 -27.70 8.98
C GLU A 72 -18.80 -27.24 7.54
N LYS A 73 -19.92 -27.07 6.82
CA LYS A 73 -19.96 -26.54 5.45
C LYS A 73 -19.58 -25.06 5.42
N THR A 74 -20.10 -24.27 6.37
CA THR A 74 -19.87 -22.83 6.48
C THR A 74 -19.30 -22.49 7.84
N VAL A 75 -18.21 -21.71 7.88
CA VAL A 75 -17.59 -21.22 9.11
C VAL A 75 -17.78 -19.70 9.17
N TRP A 76 -18.53 -19.23 10.15
CA TRP A 76 -18.73 -17.81 10.38
C TRP A 76 -17.56 -17.23 11.18
N VAL A 77 -16.85 -16.27 10.58
CA VAL A 77 -15.84 -15.47 11.29
C VAL A 77 -16.51 -14.18 11.73
N ARG A 78 -16.52 -13.92 13.04
CA ARG A 78 -16.98 -12.63 13.55
C ARG A 78 -16.05 -11.53 13.05
N CYS A 79 -16.63 -10.50 12.46
CA CYS A 79 -15.95 -9.34 11.93
C CYS A 79 -16.76 -8.11 12.32
N GLY A 80 -16.09 -7.00 12.64
CA GLY A 80 -16.71 -5.70 12.93
C GLY A 80 -17.33 -5.02 11.71
N GLY A 81 -17.58 -5.74 10.61
CA GLY A 81 -18.08 -5.20 9.34
C GLY A 81 -17.07 -4.37 8.54
N LYS A 82 -15.83 -4.24 9.04
CA LYS A 82 -14.80 -3.34 8.51
C LYS A 82 -13.55 -4.06 8.01
N SER A 83 -13.60 -5.37 7.83
CA SER A 83 -12.50 -6.18 7.25
C SER A 83 -11.98 -5.71 5.89
N LYS A 84 -12.75 -4.91 5.16
CA LYS A 84 -12.34 -4.31 3.87
C LYS A 84 -11.99 -2.82 3.99
N GLU A 85 -12.25 -2.20 5.13
CA GLU A 85 -11.84 -0.83 5.39
C GLU A 85 -10.33 -0.80 5.55
N ARG A 86 -9.69 0.06 4.77
CA ARG A 86 -8.25 0.17 4.68
C ARG A 86 -7.83 1.59 4.40
N THR A 87 -6.64 1.92 4.86
CA THR A 87 -5.90 3.07 4.37
C THR A 87 -4.77 2.60 3.44
N THR A 88 -4.30 3.48 2.58
CA THR A 88 -3.15 3.18 1.73
C THR A 88 -1.94 3.89 2.28
N VAL A 89 -0.84 3.17 2.48
CA VAL A 89 0.43 3.74 2.92
C VAL A 89 1.40 3.72 1.75
N MET A 90 2.04 4.84 1.48
CA MET A 90 3.16 4.91 0.55
C MET A 90 4.46 4.74 1.33
N LEU A 91 5.26 3.75 0.95
CA LEU A 91 6.57 3.48 1.49
C LEU A 91 7.63 3.90 0.47
N LEU A 92 8.70 4.50 0.96
CA LEU A 92 9.81 4.93 0.14
C LEU A 92 11.13 4.62 0.83
N ALA A 93 12.05 4.02 0.09
CA ALA A 93 13.41 3.75 0.54
C ALA A 93 14.40 4.05 -0.58
N ASP A 94 15.60 4.52 -0.20
CA ASP A 94 16.69 4.70 -1.15
C ASP A 94 17.56 3.43 -1.28
N SER A 95 18.44 3.44 -2.28
CA SER A 95 19.40 2.36 -2.57
C SER A 95 20.46 2.16 -1.49
N ASN A 96 20.60 3.10 -0.55
CA ASN A 96 21.50 3.00 0.60
C ASN A 96 20.79 2.39 1.83
N GLY A 97 19.52 2.01 1.69
CA GLY A 97 18.70 1.43 2.75
C GLY A 97 18.03 2.47 3.67
N LYS A 98 18.13 3.77 3.36
CA LYS A 98 17.44 4.80 4.12
C LYS A 98 15.95 4.76 3.82
N LYS A 99 15.17 4.47 4.86
CA LYS A 99 13.70 4.52 4.81
C LYS A 99 13.25 5.96 5.04
N MET A 100 12.44 6.48 4.14
CA MET A 100 11.81 7.78 4.30
C MET A 100 10.55 7.66 5.16
N ALA A 101 10.13 8.78 5.76
CA ALA A 101 8.89 8.81 6.52
C ALA A 101 7.72 8.39 5.62
N PRO A 102 6.91 7.40 6.03
CA PRO A 102 5.78 6.97 5.23
C PRO A 102 4.69 8.04 5.28
N PHE A 103 3.85 8.05 4.26
CA PHE A 103 2.65 8.88 4.26
C PHE A 103 1.40 8.05 3.98
N VAL A 104 0.29 8.51 4.54
CA VAL A 104 -0.97 7.78 4.59
C VAL A 104 -1.99 8.48 3.71
N VAL A 105 -2.71 7.72 2.89
CA VAL A 105 -3.75 8.20 1.98
C VAL A 105 -5.09 7.55 2.35
N PHE A 106 -5.99 8.36 2.91
CA PHE A 106 -7.35 7.96 3.22
C PHE A 106 -8.27 8.09 2.01
N LYS A 107 -9.26 7.20 1.92
CA LYS A 107 -10.34 7.34 0.95
C LYS A 107 -11.36 8.35 1.47
N THR A 108 -11.56 9.44 0.75
CA THR A 108 -12.41 10.55 1.19
C THR A 108 -13.26 11.06 0.04
N ASP A 109 -14.55 11.28 0.27
CA ASP A 109 -15.40 11.90 -0.75
C ASP A 109 -15.06 13.38 -0.95
N PRO A 110 -15.22 13.90 -2.19
CA PRO A 110 -15.04 15.32 -2.45
C PRO A 110 -16.01 16.13 -1.60
N SER A 111 -15.56 17.30 -1.13
CA SER A 111 -16.41 18.23 -0.36
C SER A 111 -17.72 18.50 -1.10
N LYS A 112 -18.84 18.68 -0.39
CA LYS A 112 -20.11 19.05 -1.03
C LYS A 112 -20.13 20.51 -1.49
N ASN A 113 -19.24 21.35 -0.94
CA ASN A 113 -19.13 22.76 -1.28
C ASN A 113 -18.21 22.97 -2.49
N GLN A 114 -18.70 23.67 -3.52
CA GLN A 114 -18.01 23.88 -4.80
C GLN A 114 -16.70 24.67 -4.64
N SER A 115 -16.69 25.74 -3.84
CA SER A 115 -15.48 26.51 -3.55
C SER A 115 -14.38 25.65 -2.91
N MET A 116 -14.76 24.76 -2.00
CA MET A 116 -13.87 23.80 -1.34
C MET A 116 -13.40 22.71 -2.31
N ARG A 117 -14.25 22.26 -3.25
CA ARG A 117 -13.87 21.28 -4.29
C ARG A 117 -12.78 21.82 -5.20
N GLU A 118 -12.83 23.11 -5.53
CA GLU A 118 -11.83 23.76 -6.39
C GLU A 118 -10.52 24.07 -5.65
N GLN A 119 -10.60 24.36 -4.35
CA GLN A 119 -9.42 24.61 -3.51
C GLN A 119 -8.74 23.32 -3.03
N ASN A 120 -9.46 22.23 -2.81
CA ASN A 120 -8.92 20.98 -2.27
C ASN A 120 -7.71 20.39 -3.03
N PRO A 121 -7.67 20.39 -4.38
CA PRO A 121 -6.52 19.93 -5.15
C PRO A 121 -5.31 20.88 -5.01
N ARG A 122 -5.56 22.19 -4.85
CA ARG A 122 -4.54 23.24 -4.82
C ARG A 122 -3.94 23.45 -3.44
N PHE A 123 -4.77 23.42 -2.39
CA PHE A 123 -4.43 23.83 -1.03
C PHE A 123 -4.62 22.73 0.03
N ARG A 124 -4.77 21.46 -0.40
CA ARG A 124 -4.84 20.29 0.48
C ARG A 124 -5.99 20.36 1.51
N HIS A 125 -7.17 19.87 1.12
CA HIS A 125 -8.32 19.44 1.97
C HIS A 125 -8.57 20.17 3.32
N VAL A 126 -9.33 21.27 3.29
CA VAL A 126 -9.51 22.20 4.45
C VAL A 126 -10.37 21.68 5.62
N GLN A 127 -11.35 20.79 5.38
CA GLN A 127 -12.33 20.41 6.43
C GLN A 127 -11.97 19.13 7.20
N LEU A 128 -11.43 18.12 6.52
CA LEU A 128 -10.85 16.92 7.14
C LEU A 128 -9.54 17.26 7.89
N TRP A 129 -8.98 18.44 7.58
CA TRP A 129 -7.75 18.95 8.18
C TRP A 129 -7.86 19.14 9.69
N LYS A 130 -9.02 19.37 10.32
CA LYS A 130 -9.03 19.52 11.79
C LYS A 130 -8.57 18.25 12.51
N THR A 131 -9.13 17.10 12.12
CA THR A 131 -8.74 15.79 12.66
C THR A 131 -7.40 15.33 12.11
N ILE A 132 -7.13 15.56 10.82
CA ILE A 132 -5.83 15.21 10.23
C ILE A 132 -4.69 16.05 10.83
N ASN A 133 -4.91 17.33 11.15
CA ASN A 133 -3.90 18.21 11.76
C ASN A 133 -3.54 17.66 13.13
N GLN A 134 -4.52 17.21 13.92
CA GLN A 134 -4.24 16.57 15.20
C GLN A 134 -3.43 15.28 15.00
N ILE A 135 -3.75 14.46 14.01
CA ILE A 135 -2.97 13.25 13.69
C ILE A 135 -1.56 13.62 13.26
N GLN A 136 -1.36 14.61 12.41
CA GLN A 136 -0.04 15.04 11.91
C GLN A 136 0.76 15.86 12.93
N ALA A 137 0.10 16.49 13.90
CA ALA A 137 0.76 17.14 15.03
C ALA A 137 1.22 16.11 16.06
N ASN A 138 0.41 15.07 16.28
CA ASN A 138 0.69 14.01 17.25
C ASN A 138 1.51 12.85 16.65
N SER A 139 1.69 12.82 15.32
CA SER A 139 2.51 11.82 14.62
C SER A 139 3.37 12.50 13.56
N SER A 140 4.60 12.03 13.35
CA SER A 140 5.48 12.54 12.29
C SER A 140 5.05 12.12 10.87
N LEU A 141 3.83 11.62 10.69
CA LEU A 141 3.33 11.07 9.44
C LEU A 141 2.65 12.14 8.62
N GLN A 142 2.91 12.16 7.32
CA GLN A 142 2.12 12.97 6.40
C GLN A 142 0.83 12.23 6.04
N VAL A 143 -0.29 12.94 6.03
CA VAL A 143 -1.60 12.35 5.78
C VAL A 143 -2.31 13.10 4.66
N TYR A 144 -2.89 12.35 3.74
CA TYR A 144 -3.60 12.83 2.56
C TYR A 144 -4.96 12.15 2.45
N GLY A 145 -5.87 12.77 1.69
CA GLY A 145 -7.18 12.20 1.37
C GLY A 145 -7.49 12.35 -0.11
N ASN A 146 -8.08 11.34 -0.74
CA ASN A 146 -8.72 11.48 -2.06
C ASN A 146 -9.83 10.44 -2.28
N ARG A 147 -10.65 10.63 -3.33
CA ARG A 147 -11.79 9.74 -3.62
C ARG A 147 -11.42 8.29 -3.87
N LYS A 148 -10.23 8.03 -4.40
CA LYS A 148 -9.78 6.67 -4.73
C LYS A 148 -9.11 5.97 -3.54
N GLY A 149 -8.61 6.73 -2.56
CA GLY A 149 -7.84 6.20 -1.42
C GLY A 149 -6.53 5.54 -1.85
N ILE A 150 -5.97 5.96 -2.97
CA ILE A 150 -4.69 5.49 -3.52
C ILE A 150 -3.92 6.70 -4.06
N CYS A 151 -2.60 6.62 -4.14
CA CYS A 151 -1.83 7.66 -4.80
C CYS A 151 -1.94 7.43 -6.32
N LEU A 152 -2.90 8.15 -6.94
CA LEU A 152 -3.02 8.22 -8.40
C LEU A 152 -1.84 9.02 -8.95
N TYR A 153 -1.19 8.46 -9.96
CA TYR A 153 0.06 8.94 -10.54
C TYR A 153 0.07 10.44 -10.90
N PHE A 154 1.30 10.99 -10.84
CA PHE A 154 1.78 12.29 -11.33
C PHE A 154 1.72 13.48 -10.37
N TYR A 155 0.54 13.96 -9.95
CA TYR A 155 0.47 15.28 -9.28
C TYR A 155 1.03 15.30 -7.85
N LEU A 156 0.73 14.28 -7.01
CA LEU A 156 1.26 14.22 -5.65
C LEU A 156 2.76 13.86 -5.64
N PHE A 157 3.18 13.04 -6.61
CA PHE A 157 4.57 12.66 -6.77
C PHE A 157 5.42 13.88 -7.15
N LEU A 158 5.02 14.66 -8.16
CA LEU A 158 5.72 15.89 -8.56
C LEU A 158 5.74 16.97 -7.47
N GLN A 159 4.70 17.06 -6.64
CA GLN A 159 4.60 18.08 -5.59
C GLN A 159 5.44 17.73 -4.34
N VAL A 160 5.84 16.47 -4.16
CA VAL A 160 6.74 16.00 -3.10
C VAL A 160 8.18 15.83 -3.63
N PHE A 161 8.34 15.44 -4.90
CA PHE A 161 9.59 15.04 -5.54
C PHE A 161 10.02 16.00 -6.66
N ARG A 162 9.91 17.32 -6.41
CA ARG A 162 10.25 18.37 -7.39
C ARG A 162 11.67 18.27 -7.98
N GLU A 163 12.58 17.55 -7.31
CA GLU A 163 13.99 17.34 -7.70
C GLU A 163 14.30 15.90 -8.19
N LEU A 164 13.35 14.96 -8.15
CA LEU A 164 13.60 13.51 -8.34
C LEU A 164 13.01 12.93 -9.63
N ILE A 165 12.79 13.81 -10.62
CA ILE A 165 12.01 13.56 -11.84
C ILE A 165 12.65 12.55 -12.80
N LEU A 166 13.97 12.32 -12.77
CA LEU A 166 14.61 11.63 -13.89
C LEU A 166 14.45 10.10 -13.93
N ILE A 167 14.21 9.40 -12.81
CA ILE A 167 14.34 7.93 -12.78
C ILE A 167 13.01 7.20 -13.02
N LEU A 168 11.88 7.74 -12.52
CA LEU A 168 10.57 7.07 -12.65
C LEU A 168 9.95 7.19 -14.04
N LEU A 169 10.34 8.20 -14.84
CA LEU A 169 9.83 8.39 -16.19
C LEU A 169 10.39 7.35 -17.18
N TYR A 170 11.62 6.85 -16.98
CA TYR A 170 12.24 5.94 -17.94
C TYR A 170 11.69 4.51 -17.88
N VAL A 171 11.21 4.06 -16.71
CA VAL A 171 10.68 2.69 -16.53
C VAL A 171 9.28 2.52 -17.13
N ARG A 172 8.51 3.62 -17.29
CA ARG A 172 7.12 3.55 -17.79
C ARG A 172 6.98 3.76 -19.30
N VAL A 173 7.98 4.31 -19.97
CA VAL A 173 7.91 4.60 -21.42
C VAL A 173 8.34 3.39 -22.28
N VAL A 174 8.97 2.37 -21.69
CA VAL A 174 9.51 1.20 -22.41
C VAL A 174 8.78 -0.12 -22.05
N GLY A 175 7.64 -0.05 -21.36
CA GLY A 175 6.83 -1.22 -20.97
C GLY A 175 5.41 -1.15 -21.48
#